data_AF-A0A4U2Z925-F1
#
_entry.id   AF-A0A4U2Z925-F1
#
_cell.length_a   1.000
_cell.length_b   1.000
_cell.length_c   1.000
_cell.angle_alpha   90.00
_cell.angle_beta   90.00
_cell.angle_gamma   90.00
#
_symmetry.space_group_name_H-M   'P 1'
#
loop_
_entity.id
_entity.type
_entity.pdbx_description
1 polymer ?
#
loop_
_entity_poly.entity_id
_entity_poly.type
_entity_poly.pdbx_seq_one_letter_code
_entity_poly.pdbx_strand_id
1 'polypeptide(L)' 'MAISDIVLTKKIPSHIITLDSYGACIAGAIFIDDLETLPKNSGFKNMHITPKNESRKFLKDWSENIEDYIVSANIEAVK' A
#
# COMPACT_ATOMS: atom_id res chain seq x y z
N MET A 1 -1.10 -10.84 -13.25
CA MET A 1 -0.77 -9.48 -12.81
C MET A 1 0.32 -9.58 -11.77
N ALA A 2 1.37 -8.79 -11.90
CA ALA A 2 2.42 -8.68 -10.91
C ALA A 2 2.88 -7.22 -10.90
N ILE A 3 2.52 -6.48 -9.85
CA ILE A 3 2.82 -5.05 -9.70
C ILE A 3 3.44 -4.80 -8.32
N SER A 4 4.04 -3.63 -8.14
CA SER A 4 4.47 -3.14 -6.84
C SER A 4 3.72 -1.85 -6.54
N ASP A 5 3.16 -1.74 -5.34
CA ASP A 5 2.42 -0.54 -4.93
C ASP A 5 2.58 -0.28 -3.42
N ILE A 6 2.08 0.87 -2.95
CA ILE A 6 2.00 1.23 -1.53
C ILE A 6 0.68 0.70 -0.94
N VAL A 7 0.78 0.03 0.20
CA VAL A 7 -0.39 -0.45 0.97
C VAL A 7 -0.36 0.07 2.40
N LEU A 8 -1.55 0.28 2.97
CA LEU A 8 -1.72 0.61 4.38
C LEU A 8 -1.59 -0.65 5.24
N THR A 9 -0.78 -0.53 6.30
CA THR A 9 -0.70 -1.49 7.40
C THR A 9 -1.39 -0.98 8.66
N LYS A 10 -1.57 0.34 8.76
CA LYS A 10 -2.29 1.03 9.84
C LYS A 10 -3.00 2.25 9.29
N LYS A 11 -4.02 2.71 10.02
CA LYS A 11 -4.74 3.95 9.69
C LYS A 11 -3.80 5.15 9.84
N ILE A 12 -3.66 5.92 8.76
CA ILE A 12 -2.91 7.18 8.78
C ILE A 12 -3.76 8.24 9.53
N PRO A 13 -3.20 8.94 10.54
CA PRO A 13 -3.84 10.09 11.17
C PRO A 13 -4.16 11.19 10.15
N SER A 14 -5.33 11.81 10.27
CA SER A 14 -5.80 12.81 9.30
C SER A 14 -4.88 14.03 9.17
N HIS A 15 -4.11 14.37 10.20
CA HIS A 15 -3.17 15.50 10.16
C HIS A 15 -1.92 15.23 9.31
N ILE A 16 -1.64 13.97 8.96
CA ILE A 16 -0.53 13.57 8.08
C ILE A 16 -0.96 13.60 6.60
N ILE A 17 -2.26 13.49 6.34
CA ILE A 17 -2.81 13.50 4.98
C ILE A 17 -2.83 14.94 4.44
N THR A 18 -1.97 15.20 3.47
CA THR A 18 -1.91 16.48 2.73
C THR A 18 -2.20 16.24 1.24
N LEU A 19 -2.28 17.33 0.46
CA LEU A 19 -2.40 17.22 -0.99
C LEU A 19 -1.19 16.50 -1.61
N ASP A 20 0.01 16.77 -1.08
CA ASP A 20 1.24 16.12 -1.54
C ASP A 20 1.23 14.62 -1.24
N SER A 21 0.61 14.20 -0.13
CA SER A 21 0.43 12.78 0.20
C SER A 21 -0.39 12.03 -0.86
N TYR A 22 -1.31 12.69 -1.57
CA TYR A 22 -2.03 12.07 -2.69
C TYR A 22 -1.13 11.88 -3.91
N GLY A 23 -0.32 12.90 -4.24
CA GLY A 23 0.65 12.81 -5.33
C GLY A 23 1.72 11.73 -5.09
N ALA A 24 2.02 11.43 -3.82
CA ALA A 24 2.97 10.40 -3.41
C ALA A 24 2.36 9.00 -3.25
N CYS A 25 1.11 8.76 -3.65
CA CYS A 25 0.39 7.49 -3.46
C CYS A 25 0.20 7.06 -1.98
N ILE A 26 0.43 7.95 -1.02
CA ILE A 26 0.30 7.67 0.42
C ILE A 26 -1.17 7.73 0.83
N ALA A 27 -1.85 8.83 0.52
CA ALA A 27 -3.22 9.08 0.98
C ALA A 27 -4.27 8.22 0.25
N GLY A 28 -3.93 7.73 -0.95
CA GLY A 28 -4.76 6.81 -1.72
C GLY A 28 -4.49 5.33 -1.46
N ALA A 29 -3.52 5.01 -0.60
CA ALA A 29 -3.18 3.62 -0.29
C ALA A 29 -4.36 2.90 0.35
N ILE A 30 -4.52 1.63 0.01
CA ILE A 30 -5.56 0.75 0.55
C ILE A 30 -4.97 -0.17 1.61
N PHE A 31 -5.77 -0.58 2.60
CA PHE A 31 -5.36 -1.61 3.56
C PHE A 31 -5.03 -2.92 2.86
N ILE A 32 -3.96 -3.55 3.31
CA ILE A 32 -3.53 -4.85 2.78
C ILE A 32 -4.65 -5.89 2.85
N ASP A 33 -5.35 -5.95 3.99
CA ASP A 33 -6.46 -6.89 4.20
C ASP A 33 -7.64 -6.60 3.26
N ASP A 34 -7.95 -5.32 3.02
CA ASP A 34 -9.01 -4.94 2.10
C ASP A 34 -8.65 -5.32 0.66
N LEU A 35 -7.40 -5.09 0.26
CA LEU A 35 -6.90 -5.38 -1.08
C LEU A 35 -7.00 -6.87 -1.42
N GLU A 36 -6.69 -7.77 -0.49
CA GLU A 36 -6.86 -9.22 -0.68
C GLU A 36 -8.31 -9.62 -1.00
N THR A 37 -9.29 -8.83 -0.54
CA THR A 37 -10.72 -9.13 -0.71
C THR A 37 -11.38 -8.49 -1.94
N LEU A 38 -10.70 -7.55 -2.60
CA LEU A 38 -11.23 -6.80 -3.75
C LEU A 38 -11.43 -7.58 -5.06
N PRO A 39 -10.68 -8.64 -5.43
CA PRO A 39 -10.73 -9.23 -6.78
C PRO A 39 -12.05 -9.89 -7.20
N LYS A 40 -13.09 -9.88 -6.37
CA LYS A 40 -14.30 -10.70 -6.52
C LYS A 40 -14.96 -10.63 -7.91
N ASN A 41 -14.85 -9.49 -8.61
CA ASN A 41 -15.51 -9.27 -9.90
C ASN A 41 -14.56 -8.99 -11.08
N SER A 42 -13.24 -8.98 -10.88
CA SER A 42 -12.28 -8.58 -11.93
C SER A 42 -11.71 -9.75 -12.74
N GLY A 43 -12.09 -10.99 -12.39
CA GLY A 43 -11.58 -12.22 -13.00
C GLY A 43 -10.19 -12.62 -12.50
N PHE A 44 -9.54 -11.79 -11.67
CA PHE A 44 -8.28 -12.14 -11.02
C PHE A 44 -8.53 -13.07 -9.82
N LYS A 45 -7.68 -14.08 -9.69
CA LYS A 45 -7.70 -15.13 -8.66
C LYS A 45 -6.32 -15.29 -8.04
N ASN A 46 -6.25 -16.01 -6.93
CA ASN A 46 -5.02 -16.30 -6.20
C ASN A 46 -4.23 -15.01 -5.91
N MET A 47 -4.91 -14.00 -5.37
CA MET A 47 -4.24 -12.77 -4.98
C MET A 47 -3.27 -13.06 -3.84
N HIS A 48 -2.04 -12.59 -4.00
CA HIS A 48 -0.99 -12.69 -3.01
C HIS A 48 -0.33 -11.32 -2.85
N ILE A 49 -0.23 -10.85 -1.62
CA ILE A 49 0.37 -9.56 -1.30
C ILE A 49 1.54 -9.80 -0.36
N THR A 50 2.74 -9.41 -0.80
CA THR A 50 3.98 -9.61 -0.05
C THR A 50 4.58 -8.25 0.33
N PRO A 51 4.47 -7.83 1.61
CA PRO A 51 5.11 -6.62 2.11
C PRO A 51 6.62 -6.65 1.96
N LYS A 52 7.20 -5.56 1.46
CA LYS A 52 8.65 -5.34 1.40
C LYS A 52 9.07 -4.59 2.65
N ASN A 53 9.38 -5.28 3.73
CA ASN A 53 9.77 -4.63 5.00
C ASN A 53 10.97 -3.67 4.86
N GLU A 54 11.87 -3.95 3.92
CA GLU A 54 13.01 -3.10 3.59
C GLU A 54 12.58 -1.71 3.10
N SER A 55 11.35 -1.58 2.58
CA SER A 55 10.82 -0.30 2.11
C SER A 55 10.71 0.77 3.17
N ARG A 56 10.57 0.37 4.43
CA ARG A 56 10.54 1.30 5.56
C ARG A 56 11.79 2.17 5.64
N LYS A 57 12.93 1.72 5.10
CA LYS A 57 14.18 2.50 5.11
C LYS A 57 14.09 3.74 4.23
N PHE A 58 13.48 3.63 3.05
CA PHE A 58 13.38 4.75 2.10
C PHE A 58 12.11 5.58 2.30
N LEU A 59 11.06 5.00 2.89
CA LEU A 59 9.81 5.72 3.20
C LEU A 59 10.01 6.82 4.24
N LYS A 60 11.03 6.70 5.10
CA LYS A 60 11.46 7.74 6.05
C LYS A 60 11.78 9.08 5.38
N ASP A 61 12.24 9.04 4.13
CA ASP A 61 12.62 10.24 3.39
C ASP A 61 11.40 10.90 2.72
N TRP A 62 10.23 10.25 2.74
CA TRP A 62 9.03 10.73 2.05
C TRP A 62 8.18 11.64 2.93
N SER A 63 8.02 11.28 4.20
CA SER A 63 7.25 12.05 5.18
C SER A 63 7.54 11.55 6.60
N GLU A 64 7.28 12.40 7.59
CA GLU A 64 7.57 12.09 8.99
C GLU A 64 6.76 10.89 9.51
N ASN A 65 7.45 9.87 10.02
CA ASN A 65 6.87 8.64 10.59
C ASN A 65 5.94 7.86 9.64
N ILE A 66 5.97 8.11 8.33
CA ILE A 66 5.02 7.49 7.41
C ILE A 66 5.29 5.98 7.25
N GLU A 67 6.54 5.56 7.43
CA GLU A 67 6.97 4.17 7.39
C GLU A 67 6.30 3.30 8.45
N ASP A 68 5.67 3.88 9.47
CA ASP A 68 4.90 3.15 10.49
C ASP A 68 3.50 2.76 10.03
N TYR A 69 2.99 3.43 9.00
CA TYR A 69 1.62 3.28 8.50
C TYR A 69 1.56 2.56 7.16
N ILE A 70 2.58 2.75 6.31
CA ILE A 70 2.60 2.22 4.95
C ILE A 70 3.80 1.32 4.69
N VAL A 71 3.68 0.48 3.66
CA VAL A 71 4.78 -0.34 3.16
C VAL A 71 4.63 -0.51 1.66
N SER A 72 5.73 -0.63 0.92
CA SER A 72 5.64 -1.13 -0.45
C SER A 72 5.39 -2.63 -0.43
N ALA A 73 4.53 -3.13 -1.31
CA ALA A 73 4.24 -4.56 -1.43
C ALA A 73 4.30 -5.01 -2.89
N ASN A 74 4.73 -6.25 -3.11
CA ASN A 74 4.44 -6.95 -4.36
C ASN A 74 2.98 -7.43 -4.31
N ILE A 75 2.22 -7.19 -5.36
CA ILE A 75 0.83 -7.61 -5.51
C ILE A 75 0.76 -8.49 -6.75
N GLU A 76 0.44 -9.76 -6.54
CA GLU A 76 0.44 -10.79 -7.58
C GLU A 76 -0.94 -11.44 -7.66
N ALA A 77 -1.38 -11.73 -8.87
CA ALA A 77 -2.65 -12.42 -9.12
C ALA A 77 -2.62 -13.13 -10.49
N VAL A 78 -3.39 -14.20 -10.63
CA VAL A 78 -3.58 -14.94 -11.89
C VAL A 78 -4.94 -14.55 -12.49
N LYS A 79 -5.07 -14.51 -13.82
CA LYS A 79 -6.34 -14.25 -14.50
C LYS A 79 -6.82 -15.53 -15.18
#